data_AF-A0A8H7F0E4-F1
#
_entry.id   AF-A0A8H7F0E4-F1
#
_cell.length_a   1.000
_cell.length_b   1.000
_cell.length_c   1.000
_cell.angle_alpha   90.00
_cell.angle_beta   90.00
_cell.angle_gamma   90.00
#
_symmetry.space_group_name_H-M   'P 1'
#
loop_
_entity.id
_entity.type
_entity.pdbx_description
1 polymer ?
#
loop_
_entity_poly.entity_id
_entity_poly.type
_entity_poly.pdbx_seq_one_letter_code
_entity_poly.pdbx_strand_id
1 'polypeptide(L)'
;MKPNPVAENVLGTMGTICWTGQLIPQVWKIFREKKTDGLSPWLMLIWGTSSAFLGVYAILQHLNIPLQVQPQLFGFLALTNWGQCLYYSPSRQNKKRMTVLLIVGTMILVGALEVLLVFVSRPAYKRGITAPAQLFGVLSVVGIGSGLLPQYWEIYKRKEVKGISYLFLSVDMLGGLLNDLSLVFAKEFDGLAAASYTLVIVMNSVVLISAAILNPRARRRRAMAGTAEDTEATNANIITEPSTLPSLLTSPSSTLEAENQGSNAEKGIEEKKADEMSMRRVVASKPLTMEVEKGNSKESLTSKLPLDTASVEIREKAVEGGEKEKRSIDLEKGPN
;
A
#
# COMPACT_ATOMS: atom_id res chain seq x y z
N MET A 1 21.41 -20.05 -27.01
CA MET A 1 21.29 -19.13 -28.17
C MET A 1 22.64 -18.48 -28.43
N LYS A 2 22.85 -17.81 -29.57
CA LYS A 2 24.07 -17.00 -29.75
C LYS A 2 24.00 -15.80 -28.79
N PRO A 3 25.07 -15.46 -28.06
CA PRO A 3 25.10 -14.29 -27.19
C PRO A 3 24.75 -13.01 -27.97
N ASN A 4 23.84 -12.20 -27.44
CA ASN A 4 23.46 -10.92 -28.02
C ASN A 4 23.43 -9.85 -26.91
N PRO A 5 24.53 -9.08 -26.74
CA PRO A 5 24.63 -8.08 -25.68
C PRO A 5 23.57 -6.97 -25.78
N VAL A 6 23.07 -6.67 -26.98
CA VAL A 6 22.01 -5.66 -27.16
C VAL A 6 20.68 -6.21 -26.64
N ALA A 7 20.33 -7.44 -27.02
CA ALA A 7 19.11 -8.08 -26.53
C ALA A 7 19.15 -8.28 -25.01
N GLU A 8 20.28 -8.73 -24.47
CA GLU A 8 20.52 -8.85 -23.03
C GLU A 8 20.25 -7.54 -22.29
N ASN A 9 20.85 -6.43 -22.74
CA ASN A 9 20.69 -5.14 -22.07
C ASN A 9 19.28 -4.56 -22.22
N VAL A 10 18.65 -4.70 -23.39
CA VAL A 10 17.28 -4.20 -23.62
C VAL A 10 16.28 -4.97 -22.77
N LEU A 11 16.32 -6.31 -22.82
CA LEU A 11 15.43 -7.16 -22.05
C LEU A 11 15.66 -7.02 -20.54
N GLY A 12 16.92 -6.96 -20.12
CA GLY A 12 17.29 -6.70 -18.73
C GLY A 12 16.79 -5.33 -18.27
N THR A 13 16.90 -4.28 -19.09
CA THR A 13 16.37 -2.95 -18.75
C THR A 13 14.85 -2.97 -18.61
N MET A 14 14.14 -3.60 -19.56
CA MET A 14 12.68 -3.72 -19.48
C MET A 14 12.26 -4.53 -18.25
N GLY A 15 12.94 -5.63 -17.96
CA GLY A 15 12.70 -6.46 -16.78
C GLY A 15 12.95 -5.69 -15.49
N THR A 16 14.06 -4.96 -15.39
CA THR A 16 14.36 -4.04 -14.28
C THR A 16 13.27 -3.00 -14.09
N ILE A 17 12.79 -2.35 -15.15
CA ILE A 17 11.72 -1.35 -15.07
C ILE A 17 10.43 -1.97 -14.55
N CYS A 18 10.02 -3.13 -15.08
CA CYS A 18 8.82 -3.83 -14.61
C CYS A 18 8.96 -4.23 -13.14
N TRP A 19 10.08 -4.86 -12.77
CA TRP A 19 10.24 -5.45 -11.46
C TRP A 19 10.46 -4.41 -10.34
N THR A 20 11.13 -3.30 -10.64
CA THR A 20 11.28 -2.18 -9.69
C THR A 20 10.06 -1.27 -9.70
N GLY A 21 9.50 -1.00 -10.88
CA GLY A 21 8.37 -0.11 -11.09
C GLY A 21 7.07 -0.59 -10.44
N GLN A 22 6.89 -1.91 -10.28
CA GLN A 22 5.69 -2.45 -9.63
C GLN A 22 5.48 -1.94 -8.19
N LEU A 23 6.54 -1.59 -7.45
CA LEU A 23 6.41 -1.09 -6.08
C LEU A 23 5.99 0.38 -6.03
N ILE A 24 6.16 1.15 -7.11
CA ILE A 24 5.88 2.59 -7.14
C ILE A 24 4.40 2.90 -6.90
N PRO A 25 3.43 2.26 -7.59
CA PRO A 25 2.01 2.48 -7.32
C PRO A 25 1.62 2.20 -5.88
N GLN A 26 2.23 1.19 -5.25
CA GLN A 26 1.95 0.82 -3.87
C GLN A 26 2.46 1.87 -2.88
N VAL A 27 3.72 2.32 -3.06
CA VAL A 27 4.33 3.40 -2.26
C VAL A 27 3.52 4.69 -2.39
N TRP A 28 3.08 5.02 -3.60
CA TRP A 28 2.26 6.20 -3.84
C TRP A 28 0.87 6.08 -3.22
N LYS A 29 0.23 4.91 -3.33
CA LYS A 29 -1.08 4.66 -2.72
C LYS A 29 -1.04 4.84 -1.21
N ILE A 30 -0.07 4.25 -0.52
CA ILE A 30 0.07 4.39 0.94
C ILE A 30 0.38 5.85 1.30
N PHE A 31 1.22 6.53 0.52
CA PHE A 31 1.49 7.94 0.73
C PHE A 31 0.23 8.81 0.60
N ARG A 32 -0.66 8.51 -0.35
CA ARG A 32 -1.90 9.28 -0.57
C ARG A 32 -2.97 8.95 0.47
N GLU A 33 -3.21 7.66 0.72
CA GLU A 33 -4.33 7.20 1.54
C GLU A 33 -4.01 7.18 3.04
N LYS A 34 -2.72 7.23 3.42
CA LYS A 34 -2.25 7.24 4.82
C LYS A 34 -2.76 6.05 5.64
N LYS A 35 -3.17 4.97 4.96
CA LYS A 35 -3.69 3.72 5.50
C LYS A 35 -2.88 2.56 4.96
N THR A 36 -2.77 1.51 5.75
CA THR A 36 -1.87 0.37 5.52
C THR A 36 -2.63 -0.95 5.45
N ASP A 37 -3.84 -0.88 4.87
CA ASP A 37 -4.74 -2.03 4.82
C ASP A 37 -4.29 -3.03 3.73
N GLY A 38 -4.07 -4.28 4.13
CA GLY A 38 -3.87 -5.42 3.22
C GLY A 38 -2.45 -5.67 2.71
N LEU A 39 -1.44 -4.90 3.16
CA LEU A 39 -0.04 -5.17 2.84
C LEU A 39 0.72 -5.65 4.08
N SER A 40 1.37 -6.81 3.99
CA SER A 40 2.22 -7.33 5.08
C SER A 40 3.52 -6.52 5.17
N PRO A 41 3.79 -5.80 6.29
CA PRO A 41 5.06 -5.08 6.45
C PRO A 41 6.26 -6.04 6.49
N TRP A 42 6.07 -7.24 7.04
CA TRP A 42 7.12 -8.26 7.13
C TRP A 42 7.60 -8.72 5.76
N LEU A 43 6.69 -8.84 4.79
CA LEU A 43 7.04 -9.17 3.40
C LEU A 43 7.99 -8.12 2.82
N MET A 44 7.66 -6.83 2.99
CA MET A 44 8.49 -5.73 2.47
C MET A 44 9.84 -5.64 3.16
N LEU A 45 9.91 -5.93 4.45
CA LEU A 45 11.19 -5.98 5.18
C LEU A 45 12.07 -7.13 4.72
N ILE A 46 11.50 -8.34 4.58
CA ILE A 46 12.24 -9.52 4.12
C ILE A 46 12.75 -9.27 2.70
N TRP A 47 11.90 -8.77 1.80
CA TRP A 47 12.30 -8.45 0.43
C TRP A 47 13.36 -7.36 0.36
N GLY A 48 13.19 -6.27 1.11
CA GLY A 48 14.14 -5.16 1.13
C GLY A 48 15.50 -5.51 1.75
N THR A 49 15.55 -6.48 2.66
CA THR A 49 16.83 -6.99 3.21
C THR A 49 17.44 -8.07 2.31
N SER A 50 16.62 -8.90 1.67
CA SER A 50 17.07 -9.95 0.75
C SER A 50 17.65 -9.39 -0.55
N SER A 51 17.21 -8.20 -0.97
CA SER A 51 17.75 -7.51 -2.14
C SER A 51 19.20 -7.09 -1.97
N ALA A 52 19.68 -6.84 -0.74
CA ALA A 52 21.09 -6.58 -0.49
C ALA A 52 21.96 -7.77 -0.89
N PHE A 53 21.55 -8.99 -0.52
CA PHE A 53 22.26 -10.21 -0.93
C PHE A 53 22.20 -10.42 -2.45
N LEU A 54 21.07 -10.07 -3.09
CA LEU A 54 20.95 -10.10 -4.54
C LEU A 54 21.88 -9.10 -5.23
N GLY A 55 22.01 -7.90 -4.65
CA GLY A 55 22.88 -6.84 -5.14
C GLY A 55 24.36 -7.23 -5.03
N VAL A 56 24.78 -7.79 -3.88
CA VAL A 56 26.12 -8.37 -3.72
C VAL A 56 26.38 -9.44 -4.79
N TYR A 57 25.42 -10.35 -4.99
CA TYR A 57 25.51 -11.40 -6.00
C TYR A 57 25.69 -10.83 -7.41
N ALA A 58 24.81 -9.91 -7.82
CA ALA A 58 24.81 -9.32 -9.15
C ALA A 58 26.10 -8.55 -9.46
N ILE A 59 26.63 -7.83 -8.46
CA ILE A 59 27.88 -7.07 -8.59
C ILE A 59 29.09 -8.02 -8.71
N LEU A 60 29.14 -9.09 -7.91
CA LEU A 60 30.25 -10.05 -7.95
C LEU A 60 30.24 -10.89 -9.23
N GLN A 61 29.07 -11.33 -9.70
CA GLN A 61 28.94 -12.11 -10.93
C GLN A 61 29.08 -11.27 -12.21
N HIS A 62 29.27 -9.95 -12.09
CA HIS A 62 29.36 -9.04 -13.23
C HIS A 62 28.18 -9.19 -14.20
N LEU A 63 26.96 -9.34 -13.66
CA LEU A 63 25.74 -9.34 -14.47
C LEU A 63 25.59 -8.01 -15.23
N ASN A 64 24.72 -7.97 -16.23
CA ASN A 64 24.46 -6.73 -16.96
C ASN A 64 24.09 -5.57 -16.01
N ILE A 65 24.37 -4.33 -16.45
CA ILE A 65 24.14 -3.13 -15.62
C ILE A 65 22.70 -3.03 -15.11
N PRO A 66 21.65 -3.32 -15.91
CA PRO A 66 20.27 -3.33 -15.41
C PRO A 66 20.04 -4.28 -14.22
N LEU A 67 20.58 -5.50 -14.26
CA LEU A 67 20.42 -6.50 -13.21
C LEU A 67 21.26 -6.18 -11.96
N GLN A 68 22.32 -5.36 -12.07
CA GLN A 68 23.03 -4.82 -10.91
C GLN A 68 22.25 -3.67 -10.23
N VAL A 69 21.61 -2.81 -11.01
CA VAL A 69 20.84 -1.65 -10.50
C VAL A 69 19.51 -2.09 -9.90
N GLN A 70 18.92 -3.15 -10.45
CA GLN A 70 17.59 -3.63 -10.06
C GLN A 70 17.43 -3.96 -8.58
N PRO A 71 18.30 -4.76 -7.92
CA PRO A 71 18.20 -5.03 -6.49
C PRO A 71 18.28 -3.77 -5.62
N GLN A 72 19.04 -2.77 -6.06
CA GLN A 72 19.19 -1.50 -5.33
C GLN A 72 17.87 -0.73 -5.31
N LEU A 73 17.27 -0.55 -6.48
CA LEU A 73 16.01 0.17 -6.63
C LEU A 73 14.86 -0.59 -5.96
N PHE A 74 14.78 -1.90 -6.18
CA PHE A 74 13.77 -2.74 -5.56
C PHE A 74 13.90 -2.74 -4.02
N GLY A 75 15.12 -2.91 -3.51
CA GLY A 75 15.40 -2.89 -2.07
C GLY A 75 15.02 -1.58 -1.42
N PHE A 76 15.41 -0.46 -2.03
CA PHE A 76 15.07 0.87 -1.56
C PHE A 76 13.54 1.10 -1.53
N LEU A 77 12.84 0.74 -2.61
CA LEU A 77 11.38 0.89 -2.69
C LEU A 77 10.67 -0.03 -1.67
N ALA A 78 11.14 -1.26 -1.49
CA ALA A 78 10.61 -2.20 -0.52
C ALA A 78 10.79 -1.71 0.93
N LEU A 79 11.99 -1.23 1.29
CA LEU A 79 12.25 -0.66 2.62
C LEU A 79 11.48 0.64 2.84
N THR A 80 11.29 1.46 1.79
CA THR A 80 10.44 2.66 1.85
C THR A 80 8.99 2.27 2.14
N ASN A 81 8.48 1.27 1.42
CA ASN A 81 7.13 0.76 1.60
C ASN A 81 6.92 0.19 3.01
N TRP A 82 7.87 -0.62 3.50
CA TRP A 82 7.90 -1.08 4.89
C TRP A 82 7.88 0.09 5.87
N GLY A 83 8.72 1.10 5.65
CA GLY A 83 8.77 2.28 6.52
C GLY A 83 7.47 3.08 6.53
N GLN A 84 6.81 3.23 5.38
CA GLN A 84 5.49 3.83 5.30
C GLN A 84 4.45 3.02 6.10
N CYS A 85 4.51 1.69 6.04
CA CYS A 85 3.65 0.83 6.84
C CYS A 85 3.83 1.08 8.35
N LEU A 86 5.07 1.25 8.82
CA LEU A 86 5.35 1.54 10.22
C LEU A 86 4.95 2.96 10.62
N TYR A 87 5.17 3.94 9.74
CA TYR A 87 4.92 5.35 10.03
C TYR A 87 3.42 5.69 10.11
N TYR A 88 2.62 5.10 9.23
CA TYR A 88 1.17 5.33 9.19
C TYR A 88 0.37 4.35 10.06
N SER A 89 1.03 3.47 10.83
CA SER A 89 0.35 2.54 11.73
C SER A 89 -0.29 3.26 12.93
N PRO A 90 -1.62 3.12 13.16
CA PRO A 90 -2.33 3.79 14.25
C PRO A 90 -1.77 3.46 15.65
N SER A 91 -1.28 2.24 15.87
CA SER A 91 -0.83 1.80 17.20
C SER A 91 0.51 2.40 17.64
N ARG A 92 1.25 3.08 16.75
CA ARG A 92 2.59 3.65 17.04
C ARG A 92 2.71 5.16 16.78
N GLN A 93 1.59 5.86 16.62
CA GLN A 93 1.56 7.28 16.22
C GLN A 93 2.30 8.23 17.18
N ASN A 94 2.42 7.90 18.47
CA ASN A 94 3.09 8.75 19.46
C ASN A 94 4.63 8.71 19.39
N LYS A 95 5.21 7.84 18.55
CA LYS A 95 6.67 7.64 18.43
C LYS A 95 7.20 7.85 17.01
N LYS A 96 6.57 8.75 16.23
CA LYS A 96 6.93 9.03 14.82
C LYS A 96 8.43 9.28 14.61
N ARG A 97 9.09 10.05 15.49
CA ARG A 97 10.54 10.31 15.41
C ARG A 97 11.36 9.02 15.51
N MET A 98 11.04 8.15 16.47
CA MET A 98 11.70 6.84 16.63
C MET A 98 11.45 5.94 15.41
N THR A 99 10.24 5.96 14.85
CA THR A 99 9.92 5.21 13.62
C THR A 99 10.76 5.68 12.44
N VAL A 100 10.89 7.00 12.22
CA VAL A 100 11.73 7.54 11.14
C VAL A 100 13.20 7.17 11.33
N LEU A 101 13.73 7.29 12.55
CA LEU A 101 15.11 6.89 12.85
C LEU A 101 15.35 5.40 12.59
N LEU A 102 14.39 4.55 12.93
CA LEU A 102 14.47 3.11 12.67
C LEU A 102 14.44 2.79 11.17
N ILE A 103 13.62 3.49 10.38
CA ILE A 103 13.56 3.31 8.92
C ILE A 103 14.89 3.71 8.28
N VAL A 104 15.36 4.92 8.56
CA VAL A 104 16.62 5.45 8.02
C VAL A 104 17.81 4.59 8.48
N GLY A 105 17.84 4.23 9.76
CA GLY A 105 18.87 3.35 10.32
C GLY A 105 18.89 1.98 9.66
N THR A 106 17.73 1.39 9.37
CA THR A 106 17.64 0.11 8.65
C THR A 106 18.15 0.23 7.22
N MET A 107 17.78 1.28 6.48
CA MET A 107 18.27 1.51 5.11
C MET A 107 19.80 1.69 5.06
N ILE A 108 20.34 2.50 5.97
CA ILE A 108 21.79 2.71 6.08
C ILE A 108 22.49 1.39 6.43
N LEU A 109 21.96 0.63 7.40
CA LEU A 109 22.54 -0.64 7.81
C LEU A 109 22.56 -1.65 6.67
N VAL A 110 21.45 -1.80 5.94
CA VAL A 110 21.34 -2.73 4.80
C VAL A 110 22.30 -2.32 3.68
N GLY A 111 22.36 -1.05 3.32
CA GLY A 111 23.29 -0.56 2.28
C GLY A 111 24.76 -0.68 2.71
N ALA A 112 25.08 -0.37 3.97
CA ALA A 112 26.43 -0.54 4.50
C ALA A 112 26.86 -2.00 4.55
N LEU A 113 25.93 -2.90 4.92
CA LEU A 113 26.16 -4.34 4.91
C LEU A 113 26.44 -4.85 3.50
N GLU A 114 25.65 -4.43 2.50
CA GLU A 114 25.90 -4.79 1.11
C GLU A 114 27.29 -4.35 0.64
N VAL A 115 27.64 -3.08 0.87
CA VAL A 115 28.96 -2.54 0.50
C VAL A 115 30.07 -3.34 1.18
N LEU A 116 29.95 -3.60 2.48
CA LEU A 116 30.90 -4.41 3.24
C LEU A 116 31.07 -5.81 2.63
N LEU A 117 29.97 -6.51 2.36
CA LEU A 117 29.99 -7.86 1.79
C LEU A 117 30.62 -7.88 0.40
N VAL A 118 30.38 -6.87 -0.43
CA VAL A 118 31.04 -6.70 -1.74
C VAL A 118 32.55 -6.53 -1.55
N PHE A 119 32.99 -5.61 -0.68
CA PHE A 119 34.43 -5.35 -0.48
C PHE A 119 35.18 -6.55 0.11
N VAL A 120 34.58 -7.25 1.08
CA VAL A 120 35.15 -8.45 1.69
C VAL A 120 35.25 -9.60 0.69
N SER A 121 34.25 -9.75 -0.18
CA SER A 121 34.17 -10.90 -1.09
C SER A 121 34.89 -10.68 -2.41
N ARG A 122 35.08 -9.44 -2.86
CA ARG A 122 35.78 -9.08 -4.11
C ARG A 122 37.18 -9.71 -4.23
N PRO A 123 38.07 -9.67 -3.22
CA PRO A 123 39.40 -10.31 -3.31
C PRO A 123 39.32 -11.83 -3.47
N ALA A 124 38.38 -12.49 -2.80
CA ALA A 124 38.16 -13.93 -2.94
C ALA A 124 37.66 -14.29 -4.35
N TYR A 125 36.71 -13.50 -4.85
CA TYR A 125 36.16 -13.68 -6.20
C TYR A 125 37.22 -13.50 -7.29
N LYS A 126 38.07 -12.47 -7.17
CA LYS A 126 39.20 -12.24 -8.10
C LYS A 126 40.24 -13.38 -8.11
N ARG A 127 40.32 -14.16 -7.03
CA ARG A 127 41.15 -15.37 -6.95
C ARG A 127 40.47 -16.61 -7.52
N GLY A 128 39.29 -16.48 -8.12
CA GLY A 128 38.49 -17.58 -8.68
C GLY A 128 37.62 -18.30 -7.66
N ILE A 129 37.57 -17.85 -6.40
CA ILE A 129 36.73 -18.47 -5.36
C ILE A 129 35.32 -17.86 -5.46
N THR A 130 34.41 -18.55 -6.14
CA THR A 130 33.03 -18.10 -6.39
C THR A 130 32.05 -18.46 -5.26
N ALA A 131 32.46 -19.29 -4.29
CA ALA A 131 31.60 -19.75 -3.20
C ALA A 131 30.92 -18.63 -2.39
N PRO A 132 31.59 -17.51 -2.03
CA PRO A 132 30.92 -16.40 -1.35
C PRO A 132 29.79 -15.79 -2.19
N ALA A 133 30.02 -15.60 -3.49
CA ALA A 133 28.98 -15.07 -4.38
C ALA A 133 27.78 -16.02 -4.43
N GLN A 134 28.00 -17.32 -4.64
CA GLN A 134 26.90 -18.29 -4.67
C GLN A 134 26.10 -18.34 -3.36
N LEU A 135 26.77 -18.21 -2.21
CA LEU A 135 26.10 -18.12 -0.91
C LEU A 135 25.12 -16.93 -0.87
N PHE A 136 25.54 -15.74 -1.30
CA PHE A 136 24.66 -14.56 -1.31
C PHE A 136 23.50 -14.71 -2.29
N GLY A 137 23.73 -15.32 -3.46
CA GLY A 137 22.67 -15.65 -4.40
C GLY A 137 21.63 -16.60 -3.79
N VAL A 138 22.07 -17.67 -3.13
CA VAL A 138 21.18 -18.63 -2.45
C VAL A 138 20.42 -17.97 -1.30
N LEU A 139 21.10 -17.18 -0.47
CA LEU A 139 20.46 -16.43 0.63
C LEU A 139 19.38 -15.48 0.09
N SER A 140 19.64 -14.83 -1.05
CA SER A 140 18.67 -13.98 -1.69
C SER A 140 17.45 -14.76 -2.19
N VAL A 141 17.65 -15.88 -2.90
CA VAL A 141 16.56 -16.74 -3.41
C VAL A 141 15.68 -17.22 -2.26
N VAL A 142 16.29 -17.73 -1.18
CA VAL A 142 15.59 -18.18 0.02
C VAL A 142 14.85 -17.01 0.68
N GLY A 143 15.49 -15.85 0.79
CA GLY A 143 14.92 -14.64 1.36
C GLY A 143 13.68 -14.15 0.59
N ILE A 144 13.80 -13.98 -0.72
CA ILE A 144 12.71 -13.56 -1.61
C ILE A 144 11.54 -14.56 -1.54
N GLY A 145 11.83 -15.86 -1.62
CA GLY A 145 10.82 -16.91 -1.50
C GLY A 145 10.13 -16.91 -0.12
N SER A 146 10.90 -16.78 0.96
CA SER A 146 10.34 -16.73 2.32
C SER A 146 9.45 -15.50 2.55
N GLY A 147 9.73 -14.38 1.88
CA GLY A 147 8.97 -13.14 1.99
C GLY A 147 7.50 -13.29 1.59
N LEU A 148 7.17 -14.23 0.70
CA LEU A 148 5.80 -14.52 0.28
C LEU A 148 5.07 -15.51 1.19
N LEU A 149 5.76 -16.19 2.12
CA LEU A 149 5.12 -17.16 3.04
C LEU A 149 3.98 -16.55 3.88
N PRO A 150 4.11 -15.35 4.49
CA PRO A 150 3.01 -14.72 5.20
C PRO A 150 1.79 -14.49 4.29
N GLN A 151 2.03 -14.20 3.01
CA GLN A 151 0.97 -13.97 2.04
C GLN A 151 0.22 -15.27 1.72
N TYR A 152 0.94 -16.38 1.51
CA TYR A 152 0.30 -17.68 1.30
C TYR A 152 -0.50 -18.14 2.52
N TRP A 153 0.05 -17.92 3.72
CA TRP A 153 -0.65 -18.24 4.95
C TRP A 153 -1.96 -17.47 5.10
N GLU A 154 -1.96 -16.18 4.77
CA GLU A 154 -3.17 -15.36 4.82
C GLU A 154 -4.22 -15.82 3.80
N ILE A 155 -3.80 -16.17 2.57
CA ILE A 155 -4.68 -16.72 1.54
C ILE A 155 -5.29 -18.04 2.01
N TYR A 156 -4.48 -18.93 2.59
CA TYR A 156 -4.93 -20.22 3.11
C TYR A 156 -5.96 -20.04 4.23
N LYS A 157 -5.66 -19.18 5.22
CA LYS A 157 -6.54 -18.95 6.39
C LYS A 157 -7.85 -18.27 5.99
N ARG A 158 -7.80 -17.25 5.13
CA ARG A 158 -8.99 -16.45 4.75
C ARG A 158 -9.82 -17.12 3.65
N LYS A 159 -9.28 -18.11 2.96
CA LYS A 159 -9.89 -18.72 1.76
C LYS A 159 -10.29 -17.67 0.71
N GLU A 160 -9.52 -16.59 0.64
CA GLU A 160 -9.72 -15.46 -0.26
C GLU A 160 -8.43 -14.64 -0.36
N VAL A 161 -8.12 -14.15 -1.55
CA VAL A 161 -6.98 -13.26 -1.79
C VAL A 161 -7.44 -11.82 -1.61
N LYS A 162 -7.19 -11.22 -0.44
CA LYS A 162 -7.47 -9.81 -0.14
C LYS A 162 -6.18 -9.00 -0.07
N GLY A 163 -6.23 -7.74 -0.50
CA GLY A 163 -5.14 -6.78 -0.32
C GLY A 163 -4.04 -6.78 -1.40
N ILE A 164 -3.98 -7.81 -2.25
CA ILE A 164 -2.99 -7.90 -3.33
C ILE A 164 -3.54 -7.28 -4.62
N SER A 165 -2.77 -6.39 -5.25
CA SER A 165 -3.07 -5.86 -6.58
C SER A 165 -2.71 -6.89 -7.66
N TYR A 166 -3.67 -7.30 -8.49
CA TYR A 166 -3.39 -8.21 -9.61
C TYR A 166 -2.50 -7.57 -10.68
N LEU A 167 -2.59 -6.25 -10.86
CA LEU A 167 -1.72 -5.51 -11.76
C LEU A 167 -0.27 -5.58 -11.28
N PHE A 168 -0.05 -5.37 -9.99
CA PHE A 168 1.27 -5.52 -9.36
C PHE A 168 1.86 -6.89 -9.67
N LEU A 169 1.10 -7.96 -9.40
CA LEU A 169 1.56 -9.34 -9.61
C LEU A 169 1.85 -9.65 -11.09
N SER A 170 1.03 -9.13 -12.01
CA SER A 170 1.25 -9.33 -13.44
C SER A 170 2.52 -8.63 -13.95
N VAL A 171 2.80 -7.43 -13.44
CA VAL A 171 4.01 -6.67 -13.79
C VAL A 171 5.25 -7.33 -13.18
N ASP A 172 5.15 -7.88 -11.97
CA ASP A 172 6.21 -8.68 -11.32
C ASP A 172 6.60 -9.89 -12.18
N MET A 173 5.60 -10.66 -12.61
CA MET A 173 5.80 -11.84 -13.46
C MET A 173 6.39 -11.48 -14.82
N LEU A 174 5.94 -10.38 -15.43
CA LEU A 174 6.49 -9.89 -16.68
C LEU A 174 7.96 -9.47 -16.51
N GLY A 175 8.28 -8.78 -15.42
CA GLY A 175 9.67 -8.41 -15.08
C GLY A 175 10.57 -9.63 -14.93
N GLY A 176 10.12 -10.64 -14.17
CA GLY A 176 10.83 -11.91 -14.03
C GLY A 176 11.07 -12.62 -15.37
N LEU A 177 10.05 -12.68 -16.23
CA LEU A 177 10.15 -13.32 -17.55
C LEU A 177 11.13 -12.60 -18.47
N LEU A 178 11.10 -11.26 -18.49
CA LEU A 178 12.01 -10.45 -19.29
C LEU A 178 13.47 -10.59 -18.80
N ASN A 179 13.67 -10.70 -17.49
CA ASN A 179 14.98 -10.93 -16.90
C ASN A 179 15.52 -12.33 -17.21
N ASP A 180 14.69 -13.38 -17.10
CA ASP A 180 15.07 -14.74 -17.53
C ASP A 180 15.46 -14.75 -19.02
N LEU A 181 14.69 -14.06 -19.86
CA LEU A 181 15.01 -13.96 -21.29
C LEU A 181 16.33 -13.18 -21.52
N SER A 182 16.62 -12.16 -20.71
CA SER A 182 17.90 -11.42 -20.79
C SER A 182 19.09 -12.34 -20.52
N LEU A 183 18.98 -13.27 -19.56
CA LEU A 183 20.03 -14.24 -19.22
C LEU A 183 20.24 -15.28 -20.32
N VAL A 184 19.20 -15.62 -21.09
CA VAL A 184 19.33 -16.54 -22.25
C VAL A 184 20.21 -15.96 -23.37
N PHE A 185 20.25 -14.62 -23.49
CA PHE A 185 21.09 -13.91 -24.45
C PHE A 185 22.46 -13.49 -23.88
N ALA A 186 22.70 -13.72 -22.59
CA ALA A 186 23.97 -13.43 -21.94
C ALA A 186 25.08 -14.36 -22.44
N LYS A 187 26.35 -13.90 -22.29
CA LYS A 187 27.54 -14.66 -22.69
C LYS A 187 27.70 -15.94 -21.86
N GLU A 188 27.40 -15.85 -20.57
CA GLU A 188 27.43 -16.97 -19.63
C GLU A 188 26.06 -17.06 -18.97
N PHE A 189 25.48 -18.26 -18.97
CA PHE A 189 24.17 -18.49 -18.39
C PHE A 189 24.28 -18.60 -16.86
N ASP A 190 23.73 -17.61 -16.16
CA ASP A 190 23.63 -17.62 -14.71
C ASP A 190 22.36 -18.35 -14.25
N GLY A 191 22.50 -19.64 -13.95
CA GLY A 191 21.40 -20.48 -13.51
C GLY A 191 20.82 -20.08 -12.15
N LEU A 192 21.59 -19.42 -11.28
CA LEU A 192 21.11 -19.01 -9.95
C LEU A 192 20.29 -17.72 -10.04
N ALA A 193 20.71 -16.76 -10.87
CA ALA A 193 19.89 -15.60 -11.22
C ALA A 193 18.58 -16.03 -11.90
N ALA A 194 18.66 -16.94 -12.88
CA ALA A 194 17.47 -17.46 -13.56
C ALA A 194 16.53 -18.20 -12.59
N ALA A 195 17.08 -19.03 -11.69
CA ALA A 195 16.30 -19.70 -10.66
C ALA A 195 15.56 -18.69 -9.76
N SER A 196 16.17 -17.55 -9.44
CA SER A 196 15.53 -16.51 -8.63
C SER A 196 14.31 -15.89 -9.33
N TYR A 197 14.41 -15.59 -10.63
CA TYR A 197 13.31 -15.00 -11.40
C TYR A 197 12.23 -16.02 -11.70
N THR A 198 12.61 -17.23 -12.11
CA THR A 198 11.68 -18.34 -12.29
C THR A 198 10.92 -18.67 -11.00
N LEU A 199 11.59 -18.66 -9.84
CA LEU A 199 10.93 -18.85 -8.54
C LEU A 199 9.84 -17.80 -8.31
N VAL A 200 10.14 -16.52 -8.56
CA VAL A 200 9.18 -15.42 -8.44
C VAL A 200 7.99 -15.63 -9.41
N ILE A 201 8.24 -16.00 -10.66
CA ILE A 201 7.19 -16.28 -11.65
C ILE A 201 6.26 -17.41 -11.17
N VAL A 202 6.83 -18.53 -10.72
CA VAL A 202 6.07 -19.69 -10.23
C VAL A 202 5.24 -19.32 -9.01
N MET A 203 5.85 -18.64 -8.05
CA MET A 203 5.19 -18.26 -6.81
C MET A 203 4.01 -17.30 -7.08
N ASN A 204 4.22 -16.28 -7.90
CA ASN A 204 3.16 -15.36 -8.28
C ASN A 204 2.05 -16.03 -9.09
N SER A 205 2.39 -17.00 -9.94
CA SER A 205 1.40 -17.81 -10.66
C SER A 205 0.48 -18.55 -9.69
N VAL A 206 1.02 -19.14 -8.62
CA VAL A 206 0.22 -19.82 -7.58
C VAL A 206 -0.74 -18.84 -6.90
N VAL A 207 -0.29 -17.60 -6.62
CA VAL A 207 -1.15 -16.57 -6.04
C VAL A 207 -2.26 -16.14 -7.01
N LEU A 208 -1.95 -15.93 -8.29
CA LEU A 208 -2.95 -15.59 -9.32
C LEU A 208 -3.98 -16.70 -9.50
N ILE A 209 -3.55 -17.95 -9.58
CA ILE A 209 -4.44 -19.12 -9.69
C ILE A 209 -5.33 -19.21 -8.44
N SER A 210 -4.74 -19.01 -7.26
CA SER A 210 -5.50 -18.97 -6.00
C SER A 210 -6.52 -17.83 -6.01
N ALA A 211 -6.18 -16.65 -6.52
CA ALA A 211 -7.11 -15.54 -6.65
C ALA A 211 -8.26 -15.86 -7.62
N ALA A 212 -7.95 -16.45 -8.78
CA ALA A 212 -8.95 -16.83 -9.79
C ALA A 212 -9.95 -17.88 -9.27
N ILE A 213 -9.50 -18.79 -8.40
CA ILE A 213 -10.36 -19.86 -7.85
C ILE A 213 -11.11 -19.40 -6.59
N LEU A 214 -10.40 -18.80 -5.62
CA LEU A 214 -10.97 -18.50 -4.31
C LEU A 214 -11.81 -17.22 -4.31
N ASN A 215 -11.46 -16.20 -5.09
CA ASN A 215 -12.15 -14.91 -5.05
C ASN A 215 -13.61 -14.98 -5.60
N PRO A 216 -13.87 -15.64 -6.74
CA PRO A 216 -15.26 -15.87 -7.19
C PRO A 216 -16.06 -16.72 -6.21
N ARG A 217 -15.44 -17.74 -5.60
CA ARG A 217 -16.08 -18.59 -4.59
C ARG A 217 -16.41 -17.82 -3.32
N ALA A 218 -15.55 -16.91 -2.89
CA ALA A 218 -15.82 -16.04 -1.75
C ALA A 218 -16.95 -15.06 -2.06
N ARG A 219 -16.98 -14.48 -3.27
CA ARG A 219 -18.07 -13.60 -3.73
C ARG A 219 -19.42 -14.31 -3.74
N ARG A 220 -19.48 -15.55 -4.24
CA ARG A 220 -20.70 -16.38 -4.21
C ARG A 220 -21.17 -16.69 -2.78
N ARG A 221 -20.24 -16.99 -1.86
CA ARG A 221 -20.58 -17.22 -0.44
C ARG A 221 -21.20 -15.99 0.23
N ARG A 222 -20.69 -14.80 -0.06
CA ARG A 222 -21.27 -13.55 0.46
C ARG A 222 -22.64 -13.26 -0.13
N ALA A 223 -22.83 -13.52 -1.43
CA ALA A 223 -24.13 -13.37 -2.06
C ALA A 223 -25.18 -14.28 -1.42
N MET A 224 -24.85 -15.55 -1.17
CA MET A 224 -25.77 -16.48 -0.50
C MET A 224 -26.02 -16.15 0.98
N ALA A 225 -25.01 -15.64 1.70
CA ALA A 225 -25.18 -15.19 3.08
C ALA A 225 -26.09 -13.95 3.19
N GLY A 226 -25.91 -12.96 2.30
CA GLY A 226 -26.79 -11.79 2.27
C GLY A 226 -28.24 -12.13 1.93
N THR A 227 -28.46 -13.02 0.96
CA THR A 227 -29.83 -13.50 0.65
C THR A 227 -30.47 -14.25 1.82
N ALA A 228 -29.69 -15.01 2.60
CA ALA A 228 -30.20 -15.69 3.78
C ALA A 228 -30.59 -14.69 4.90
N GLU A 229 -29.76 -13.69 5.17
CA GLU A 229 -30.05 -12.61 6.13
C GLU A 229 -31.27 -11.79 5.71
N ASP A 230 -31.40 -11.43 4.43
CA ASP A 230 -32.56 -10.70 3.90
C ASP A 230 -33.86 -11.53 4.01
N THR A 231 -33.76 -12.86 3.81
CA THR A 231 -34.90 -13.78 3.93
C THR A 231 -35.32 -13.95 5.39
N GLU A 232 -34.37 -14.07 6.33
CA GLU A 232 -34.65 -14.13 7.77
C GLU A 232 -35.25 -12.82 8.29
N ALA A 233 -34.72 -11.66 7.89
CA ALA A 233 -35.27 -10.35 8.26
C ALA A 233 -36.69 -10.14 7.70
N THR A 234 -36.94 -10.57 6.46
CA THR A 234 -38.28 -10.51 5.85
C THR A 234 -39.27 -11.43 6.57
N ASN A 235 -38.87 -12.67 6.89
CA ASN A 235 -39.71 -13.61 7.62
C ASN A 235 -39.97 -13.17 9.06
N ALA A 236 -39.00 -12.54 9.73
CA ALA A 236 -39.19 -11.96 11.05
C ALA A 236 -40.20 -10.80 11.03
N ASN A 237 -40.16 -9.94 10.01
CA ASN A 237 -41.15 -8.87 9.85
C ASN A 237 -42.57 -9.41 9.57
N ILE A 238 -42.71 -10.50 8.81
CA ILE A 238 -44.02 -11.13 8.54
C ILE A 238 -44.62 -11.78 9.80
N ILE A 239 -43.80 -12.32 10.70
CA ILE A 239 -44.28 -12.95 11.94
C ILE A 239 -44.67 -11.90 13.02
N THR A 240 -44.21 -10.65 12.88
CA THR A 240 -44.45 -9.59 13.88
C THR A 240 -45.63 -8.67 13.56
N GLU A 241 -46.27 -8.77 12.39
CA GLU A 241 -47.55 -8.09 12.12
C GLU A 241 -48.74 -8.97 12.53
N PRO A 242 -49.58 -8.56 13.51
CA PRO A 242 -50.81 -9.27 13.80
C PRO A 242 -51.81 -9.03 12.67
N SER A 243 -52.21 -10.13 12.04
CA SER A 243 -53.31 -10.21 11.07
C SER A 243 -54.58 -9.54 11.58
N THR A 244 -54.91 -8.36 11.04
CA THR A 244 -56.26 -7.78 11.11
C THR A 244 -57.06 -8.24 9.89
N LEU A 245 -57.90 -9.26 10.09
CA LEU A 245 -59.02 -9.55 9.20
C LEU A 245 -59.97 -8.33 9.18
N PRO A 246 -60.43 -7.85 8.01
CA PRO A 246 -61.67 -7.11 7.91
C PRO A 246 -62.78 -8.09 7.51
N SER A 247 -63.57 -8.52 8.49
CA SER A 247 -64.90 -9.06 8.27
C SER A 247 -65.90 -7.91 8.17
N LEU A 248 -66.63 -7.77 7.06
CA LEU A 248 -68.01 -7.27 7.05
C LEU A 248 -68.66 -7.53 5.68
N LEU A 249 -69.51 -8.55 5.65
CA LEU A 249 -70.53 -8.78 4.63
C LEU A 249 -71.71 -7.82 4.89
N THR A 250 -72.08 -7.01 3.91
CA THR A 250 -73.48 -6.61 3.69
C THR A 250 -73.68 -6.11 2.25
N SER A 251 -74.58 -6.79 1.55
CA SER A 251 -75.31 -6.39 0.33
C SER A 251 -76.82 -6.52 0.67
N PRO A 252 -77.82 -5.95 -0.05
CA PRO A 252 -77.89 -5.83 -1.53
C PRO A 252 -78.65 -4.63 -2.17
N SER A 253 -78.57 -4.59 -3.52
CA SER A 253 -79.47 -3.96 -4.53
C SER A 253 -79.55 -2.43 -4.59
N SER A 254 -79.61 -1.71 -5.72
CA SER A 254 -79.84 -1.92 -7.17
C SER A 254 -79.24 -0.67 -7.87
N THR A 255 -78.74 -0.62 -9.11
CA THR A 255 -79.37 -0.84 -10.42
C THR A 255 -78.27 -0.75 -11.50
N LEU A 256 -78.50 -1.46 -12.60
CA LEU A 256 -77.76 -1.44 -13.87
C LEU A 256 -77.62 -0.03 -14.42
N GLU A 257 -76.42 0.38 -14.86
CA GLU A 257 -76.19 1.04 -16.15
C GLU A 257 -74.77 0.70 -16.63
N ALA A 258 -74.67 0.16 -17.84
CA ALA A 258 -73.43 -0.13 -18.52
C ALA A 258 -73.07 1.09 -19.39
N GLU A 259 -71.90 1.69 -19.17
CA GLU A 259 -71.29 2.49 -20.22
C GLU A 259 -69.76 2.38 -20.24
N ASN A 260 -69.33 2.24 -21.48
CA ASN A 260 -68.01 1.98 -22.04
C ASN A 260 -67.12 3.23 -21.96
N GLN A 261 -65.85 3.10 -21.54
CA GLN A 261 -64.71 3.78 -22.18
C GLN A 261 -63.38 3.40 -21.51
N GLY A 262 -62.54 2.68 -22.26
CA GLY A 262 -61.11 2.64 -22.04
C GLY A 262 -60.44 3.91 -22.56
N SER A 263 -59.54 4.48 -21.77
CA SER A 263 -58.39 5.32 -22.17
C SER A 263 -57.86 6.01 -20.91
N ASN A 264 -56.93 5.40 -20.19
CA ASN A 264 -56.14 6.08 -19.14
C ASN A 264 -54.90 5.28 -18.70
N ALA A 265 -54.23 4.60 -19.64
CA ALA A 265 -52.96 3.90 -19.36
C ALA A 265 -51.71 4.59 -19.95
N GLU A 266 -51.86 5.58 -20.85
CA GLU A 266 -50.72 6.21 -21.53
C GLU A 266 -50.26 7.56 -20.95
N LYS A 267 -51.09 8.25 -20.14
CA LYS A 267 -50.70 9.57 -19.58
C LYS A 267 -49.76 9.50 -18.37
N GLY A 268 -49.67 8.37 -17.67
CA GLY A 268 -48.79 8.21 -16.50
C GLY A 268 -47.33 7.91 -16.81
N ILE A 269 -47.01 7.58 -18.06
CA ILE A 269 -45.66 7.14 -18.49
C ILE A 269 -44.82 8.31 -19.01
N GLU A 270 -45.43 9.35 -19.60
CA GLU A 270 -44.71 10.54 -20.06
C GLU A 270 -44.31 11.49 -18.93
N GLU A 271 -45.14 11.63 -17.89
CA GLU A 271 -44.88 12.56 -16.77
C GLU A 271 -43.69 12.09 -15.89
N LYS A 272 -43.54 10.77 -15.69
CA LYS A 272 -42.39 10.19 -14.98
C LYS A 272 -41.07 10.27 -15.77
N LYS A 273 -41.13 10.29 -17.11
CA LYS A 273 -39.93 10.37 -17.97
C LYS A 273 -39.38 11.79 -18.09
N ALA A 274 -40.23 12.81 -17.97
CA ALA A 274 -39.83 14.22 -17.97
C ALA A 274 -39.08 14.60 -16.67
N ASP A 275 -39.52 14.06 -15.53
CA ASP A 275 -38.93 14.37 -14.22
C ASP A 275 -37.54 13.72 -14.03
N GLU A 276 -37.35 12.48 -14.51
CA GLU A 276 -36.05 11.79 -14.46
C GLU A 276 -35.01 12.42 -15.42
N MET A 277 -35.45 13.06 -16.50
CA MET A 277 -34.58 13.76 -17.46
C MET A 277 -34.14 15.15 -16.99
N SER A 278 -34.96 15.82 -16.16
CA SER A 278 -34.60 17.12 -15.56
C SER A 278 -33.51 16.97 -14.49
N MET A 279 -33.59 15.90 -13.68
CA MET A 279 -32.65 15.65 -12.59
C MET A 279 -31.25 15.25 -13.10
N ARG A 280 -31.17 14.62 -14.28
CA ARG A 280 -29.89 14.26 -14.93
C ARG A 280 -29.16 15.44 -15.59
N ARG A 281 -29.83 16.57 -15.88
CA ARG A 281 -29.17 17.77 -16.45
C ARG A 281 -28.46 18.63 -15.40
N VAL A 282 -28.85 18.57 -14.13
CA VAL A 282 -28.28 19.42 -13.07
C VAL A 282 -26.88 18.94 -12.61
N VAL A 283 -26.54 17.67 -12.83
CA VAL A 283 -25.28 17.08 -12.34
C VAL A 283 -24.14 17.13 -13.38
N ALA A 284 -24.42 17.55 -14.62
CA ALA A 284 -23.47 17.46 -15.74
C ALA A 284 -23.24 18.79 -16.48
N SER A 285 -22.69 19.82 -15.82
CA SER A 285 -21.93 20.91 -16.50
C SER A 285 -21.04 21.70 -15.53
N LYS A 286 -19.71 21.55 -15.69
CA LYS A 286 -18.55 22.38 -15.21
C LYS A 286 -18.62 23.86 -15.73
N PRO A 287 -17.64 24.80 -15.52
CA PRO A 287 -16.55 25.03 -14.53
C PRO A 287 -16.40 26.53 -14.07
N LEU A 288 -15.28 26.86 -13.39
CA LEU A 288 -14.48 28.11 -13.39
C LEU A 288 -14.58 29.18 -12.26
N THR A 289 -13.36 29.63 -11.91
CA THR A 289 -12.83 30.75 -11.11
C THR A 289 -13.63 32.05 -11.00
N MET A 290 -13.50 32.76 -9.86
CA MET A 290 -13.23 34.20 -9.87
C MET A 290 -12.72 34.74 -8.52
N GLU A 291 -11.62 35.49 -8.60
CA GLU A 291 -11.13 36.46 -7.62
C GLU A 291 -12.19 37.53 -7.31
N VAL A 292 -12.26 38.00 -6.07
CA VAL A 292 -12.57 39.41 -5.77
C VAL A 292 -11.72 39.87 -4.59
N GLU A 293 -10.73 40.67 -4.92
CA GLU A 293 -10.02 41.62 -4.07
C GLU A 293 -10.97 42.74 -3.62
N LYS A 294 -10.92 43.14 -2.35
CA LYS A 294 -11.24 44.50 -1.91
C LYS A 294 -10.59 44.81 -0.57
N GLY A 295 -9.88 45.93 -0.55
CA GLY A 295 -8.94 46.30 0.49
C GLY A 295 -9.52 46.98 1.75
N ASN A 296 -8.68 46.91 2.78
CA ASN A 296 -8.17 48.03 3.59
C ASN A 296 -9.13 48.85 4.49
N SER A 297 -8.98 48.72 5.81
CA SER A 297 -8.41 49.77 6.69
C SER A 297 -8.60 49.51 8.20
N LYS A 298 -7.46 49.58 8.90
CA LYS A 298 -7.16 50.21 10.21
C LYS A 298 -7.95 49.89 11.50
N GLU A 299 -7.12 49.53 12.50
CA GLU A 299 -7.09 49.97 13.90
C GLU A 299 -8.30 49.76 14.82
N SER A 300 -8.11 48.97 15.89
CA SER A 300 -8.05 49.48 17.28
C SER A 300 -8.48 48.44 18.34
N LEU A 301 -7.55 48.20 19.27
CA LEU A 301 -7.69 47.90 20.70
C LEU A 301 -8.44 46.66 21.25
N THR A 302 -7.61 45.89 21.98
CA THR A 302 -7.79 45.32 23.34
C THR A 302 -8.62 44.07 23.59
N SER A 303 -8.01 43.23 24.45
CA SER A 303 -8.59 42.51 25.60
C SER A 303 -8.67 40.98 25.53
N LYS A 304 -7.67 40.38 26.21
CA LYS A 304 -7.74 39.22 27.14
C LYS A 304 -7.54 37.79 26.58
N LEU A 305 -6.31 37.30 26.76
CA LEU A 305 -5.99 35.92 27.12
C LEU A 305 -6.33 35.65 28.61
N PRO A 306 -6.50 34.38 29.01
CA PRO A 306 -5.94 33.87 30.25
C PRO A 306 -4.75 32.95 29.95
N LEU A 307 -3.61 33.26 30.58
CA LEU A 307 -2.39 32.46 30.57
C LEU A 307 -2.48 31.27 31.53
N ASP A 308 -1.94 30.17 31.05
CA ASP A 308 -1.65 28.92 31.76
C ASP A 308 -0.56 29.12 32.82
N THR A 309 -0.92 28.86 34.08
CA THR A 309 -0.17 29.16 35.30
C THR A 309 1.06 28.25 35.50
N ALA A 310 1.31 27.27 34.63
CA ALA A 310 2.44 26.35 34.78
C ALA A 310 3.77 26.86 34.21
N SER A 311 3.77 27.91 33.38
CA SER A 311 4.99 28.36 32.65
C SER A 311 5.81 29.42 33.39
N VAL A 312 5.25 30.03 34.45
CA VAL A 312 5.90 31.13 35.19
C VAL A 312 6.76 30.57 36.34
N GLU A 313 6.30 29.52 37.02
CA GLU A 313 6.96 28.97 38.20
C GLU A 313 8.30 28.27 37.88
N ILE A 314 8.46 27.74 36.66
CA ILE A 314 9.71 27.12 36.20
C ILE A 314 10.75 28.19 35.81
N ARG A 315 10.29 29.37 35.38
CA ARG A 315 11.18 30.46 34.95
C ARG A 315 11.72 31.26 36.12
N GLU A 316 10.95 31.37 37.21
CA GLU A 316 11.38 32.07 38.43
C GLU A 316 12.43 31.28 39.22
N LYS A 317 12.28 29.95 39.34
CA LYS A 317 13.28 29.07 40.00
C LYS A 317 14.62 28.99 39.26
N ALA A 318 14.63 29.20 37.94
CA ALA A 318 15.86 29.22 37.15
C ALA A 318 16.65 30.54 37.29
N VAL A 319 15.96 31.65 37.58
CA VAL A 319 16.59 32.97 37.78
C VAL A 319 17.18 33.08 39.18
N GLU A 320 16.50 32.59 40.22
CA GLU A 320 17.04 32.58 41.59
C GLU A 320 18.26 31.66 41.77
N GLY A 321 18.33 30.55 41.02
CA GLY A 321 19.50 29.66 41.03
C GLY A 321 20.75 30.32 40.45
N GLY A 322 20.60 31.10 39.38
CA GLY A 322 21.70 31.80 38.72
C GLY A 322 22.27 32.99 39.50
N GLU A 323 21.44 33.69 40.30
CA GLU A 323 21.90 34.81 41.13
C GLU A 323 22.66 34.35 42.39
N LYS A 324 22.33 33.19 42.96
CA LYS A 324 23.06 32.63 44.11
C LYS A 324 24.45 32.14 43.72
N GLU A 325 24.61 31.57 42.53
CA GLU A 325 25.91 31.11 42.03
C GLU A 325 26.84 32.29 41.70
N LYS A 326 26.33 33.36 41.07
CA LYS A 326 27.11 34.59 40.86
C LYS A 326 27.56 35.28 42.14
N ARG A 327 26.70 35.34 43.17
CA ARG A 327 27.05 35.98 44.45
C ARG A 327 28.09 35.19 45.26
N SER A 328 28.20 33.88 45.06
CA SER A 328 29.23 33.05 45.69
C SER A 328 30.63 33.25 45.09
N ILE A 329 30.71 33.55 43.80
CA ILE A 329 31.98 33.73 43.06
C ILE A 329 32.59 35.11 43.36
N ASP A 330 31.76 36.13 43.61
CA ASP A 330 32.23 37.49 43.93
C ASP A 330 32.70 37.66 45.39
N LEU A 331 32.38 36.72 46.29
CA LEU A 331 32.83 36.75 47.69
C LEU A 331 34.18 36.06 47.92
N GLU A 332 34.68 35.26 46.97
CA GLU A 332 35.98 34.56 47.08
C GLU A 332 37.16 35.41 46.58
N LYS A 333 36.89 36.59 45.99
CA LYS A 333 37.91 37.56 45.57
C LYS A 333 37.85 38.82 46.44
N GLY A 334 38.33 38.71 47.67
CA GLY A 334 38.62 39.87 48.52
C GLY A 334 39.75 40.73 47.94
N PRO A 335 39.73 42.06 48.15
CA PRO A 335 40.73 42.97 47.59
C PRO A 335 42.08 42.83 48.29
N ASN A 336 43.16 42.96 47.51
CA ASN A 336 44.50 43.30 48.03
C ASN A 336 44.51 44.67 48.70
#